data_AF-A0A970NXJ1-F1
#
_entry.id   AF-A0A970NXJ1-F1
#
_cell.length_a   1.000
_cell.length_b   1.000
_cell.length_c   1.000
_cell.angle_alpha   90.00
_cell.angle_beta   90.00
_cell.angle_gamma   90.00
#
_symmetry.space_group_name_H-M   'P 1'
#
loop_
_entity.id
_entity.type
_entity.pdbx_description
1 polymer ?
#
loop_
_entity_poly.entity_id
_entity_poly.type
_entity_poly.pdbx_seq_one_letter_code
_entity_poly.pdbx_strand_id
1 'polypeptide(L)'
;MAKQVFNASMKLADLIDQSSNLLRIIPRTGLSFGFGEATVKEACRRAGVDPATFLLICNVYSFDDFVPSPDELRKADIRGIVAYLQASHDFYLKTALLTLSESIGRMLEPCEESRKNIIRKFFAEYKVELEKHFEYEEVKVFPYVVALIDRKEHPAFSIRQFEKHHSNLLEKLGDLKDLIMKYLPQECEADRIGDVLSYLYFLKDDLARHTSIEDNVLVPMIADLERNGLVASGSISSKTAAEEALSDREKEILTCVARGMLNKEIADRFSLSIHTVITHRKNITRKIGIKTVAGLTVYAILNGLIDINSIEQP
;
A
#
# COMPACT_ATOMS: atom_id res chain seq x y z
N MET A 1 14.52 18.85 -4.43
CA MET A 1 15.67 17.93 -4.54
C MET A 1 15.24 16.76 -5.40
N ALA A 2 16.08 16.27 -6.31
CA ALA A 2 15.75 15.12 -7.14
C ALA A 2 15.50 13.90 -6.23
N LYS A 3 14.41 13.15 -6.48
CA LYS A 3 14.09 11.94 -5.73
C LYS A 3 15.27 10.97 -5.91
N GLN A 4 16.02 10.68 -4.86
CA GLN A 4 17.12 9.73 -4.92
C GLN A 4 16.50 8.33 -4.98
N VAL A 5 16.27 7.85 -6.19
CA VAL A 5 15.69 6.53 -6.44
C VAL A 5 16.83 5.52 -6.51
N PHE A 6 16.65 4.37 -5.85
CA PHE A 6 17.63 3.30 -5.95
C PHE A 6 17.83 2.85 -7.40
N ASN A 7 19.05 2.46 -7.74
CA ASN A 7 19.37 2.02 -9.09
C ASN A 7 20.22 0.75 -9.10
N ALA A 8 20.25 0.10 -10.28
CA ALA A 8 20.83 -1.23 -10.43
C ALA A 8 22.36 -1.28 -10.26
N SER A 9 23.05 -0.14 -10.36
CA SER A 9 24.52 -0.04 -10.18
C SER A 9 24.95 0.20 -8.74
N MET A 10 24.02 0.54 -7.83
CA MET A 10 24.34 0.65 -6.40
C MET A 10 24.77 -0.71 -5.85
N LYS A 11 25.70 -0.71 -4.88
CA LYS A 11 25.97 -1.92 -4.10
C LYS A 11 24.75 -2.23 -3.25
N LEU A 12 24.46 -3.51 -3.09
CA LEU A 12 23.32 -3.94 -2.29
C LEU A 12 23.51 -3.59 -0.80
N ALA A 13 24.75 -3.58 -0.32
CA ALA A 13 25.09 -3.09 1.02
C ALA A 13 24.73 -1.60 1.19
N ASP A 14 25.16 -0.74 0.26
CA ASP A 14 24.86 0.71 0.31
C ASP A 14 23.36 1.01 0.31
N LEU A 15 22.58 0.17 -0.39
CA LEU A 15 21.12 0.28 -0.47
C LEU A 15 20.45 -0.08 0.87
N ILE A 16 20.95 -1.11 1.56
CA ILE A 16 20.51 -1.48 2.92
C ILE A 16 20.91 -0.41 3.95
N ASP A 17 22.11 0.15 3.84
CA ASP A 17 22.57 1.22 4.75
C ASP A 17 21.72 2.49 4.60
N GLN A 18 21.19 2.75 3.41
CA GLN A 18 20.25 3.86 3.16
C GLN A 18 18.83 3.58 3.67
N SER A 19 18.44 2.30 3.81
CA SER A 19 17.11 1.92 4.28
C SER A 19 17.15 0.56 4.98
N SER A 20 17.22 0.60 6.30
CA SER A 20 17.24 -0.59 7.15
C SER A 20 15.95 -1.42 7.08
N ASN A 21 14.84 -0.83 6.60
CA ASN A 21 13.60 -1.55 6.31
C ASN A 21 13.82 -2.70 5.31
N LEU A 22 14.82 -2.57 4.43
CA LEU A 22 15.08 -3.54 3.37
C LEU A 22 15.61 -4.88 3.89
N LEU A 23 16.21 -4.89 5.08
CA LEU A 23 16.61 -6.13 5.76
C LEU A 23 15.45 -7.12 5.90
N ARG A 24 14.22 -6.61 5.98
CA ARG A 24 13.02 -7.40 6.23
C ARG A 24 12.38 -7.96 4.96
N ILE A 25 12.69 -7.39 3.81
CA ILE A 25 12.12 -7.83 2.52
C ILE A 25 13.08 -8.72 1.73
N ILE A 26 14.39 -8.59 1.96
CA ILE A 26 15.42 -9.34 1.22
C ILE A 26 15.12 -10.85 1.15
N PRO A 27 14.78 -11.54 2.26
CA PRO A 27 14.47 -12.97 2.18
C PRO A 27 13.22 -13.29 1.36
N ARG A 28 12.28 -12.33 1.24
CA ARG A 28 11.02 -12.47 0.51
C ARG A 28 11.15 -12.11 -0.97
N THR A 29 12.22 -11.41 -1.38
CA THR A 29 12.49 -11.10 -2.79
C THR A 29 13.21 -12.23 -3.53
N GLY A 30 13.59 -13.31 -2.83
CA GLY A 30 14.41 -14.41 -3.36
C GLY A 30 15.92 -14.17 -3.23
N LEU A 31 16.34 -13.05 -2.65
CA LEU A 31 17.73 -12.76 -2.34
C LEU A 31 18.11 -13.34 -0.96
N SER A 32 19.38 -13.70 -0.79
CA SER A 32 19.93 -14.20 0.48
C SER A 32 21.09 -13.35 0.94
N PHE A 33 21.16 -13.05 2.25
CA PHE A 33 22.27 -12.29 2.83
C PHE A 33 23.65 -12.88 2.53
N GLY A 34 24.69 -12.04 2.58
CA GLY A 34 26.06 -12.40 2.19
C GLY A 34 26.45 -11.92 0.79
N PHE A 35 26.00 -10.72 0.40
CA PHE A 35 26.14 -10.19 -0.96
C PHE A 35 27.58 -9.76 -1.34
N GLY A 36 28.46 -9.57 -0.35
CA GLY A 36 29.78 -8.98 -0.57
C GLY A 36 29.67 -7.61 -1.25
N GLU A 37 30.53 -7.37 -2.24
CA GLU A 37 30.57 -6.12 -3.02
C GLU A 37 29.61 -6.10 -4.22
N ALA A 38 28.66 -7.04 -4.29
CA ALA A 38 27.76 -7.15 -5.43
C ALA A 38 26.85 -5.92 -5.58
N THR A 39 26.72 -5.47 -6.82
CA THR A 39 25.68 -4.51 -7.20
C THR A 39 24.29 -5.15 -7.14
N VAL A 40 23.24 -4.33 -7.06
CA VAL A 40 21.84 -4.79 -7.14
C VAL A 40 21.63 -5.66 -8.38
N LYS A 41 22.15 -5.23 -9.54
CA LYS A 41 22.05 -5.99 -10.79
C LYS A 41 22.67 -7.37 -10.70
N GLU A 42 23.86 -7.48 -10.11
CA GLU A 42 24.57 -8.74 -9.98
C GLU A 42 23.89 -9.69 -8.99
N ALA A 43 23.43 -9.16 -7.87
CA ALA A 43 22.70 -9.92 -6.86
C ALA A 43 21.38 -10.48 -7.43
N CYS A 44 20.59 -9.63 -8.09
CA CYS A 44 19.34 -10.03 -8.74
C CYS A 44 19.60 -11.11 -9.82
N ARG A 45 20.63 -10.93 -10.65
CA ARG A 45 21.00 -11.91 -11.68
C ARG A 45 21.37 -13.28 -11.07
N ARG A 46 22.10 -13.31 -9.96
CA ARG A 46 22.47 -14.56 -9.26
C ARG A 46 21.24 -15.27 -8.68
N ALA A 47 20.25 -14.51 -8.21
CA ALA A 47 19.03 -15.03 -7.63
C ALA A 47 17.93 -15.36 -8.65
N GLY A 48 18.12 -15.02 -9.93
CA GLY A 48 17.07 -15.17 -10.96
C GLY A 48 15.91 -14.18 -10.79
N VAL A 49 16.16 -13.05 -10.14
CA VAL A 49 15.17 -11.99 -9.86
C VAL A 49 15.35 -10.87 -10.87
N ASP A 50 14.25 -10.32 -11.38
CA ASP A 50 14.30 -9.16 -12.26
C ASP A 50 14.75 -7.90 -11.47
N PRO A 51 15.82 -7.20 -11.88
CA PRO A 51 16.32 -6.03 -11.14
C PRO A 51 15.34 -4.87 -11.05
N ALA A 52 14.50 -4.65 -12.08
CA ALA A 52 13.53 -3.56 -12.06
C ALA A 52 12.42 -3.82 -11.02
N THR A 53 11.96 -5.06 -10.96
CA THR A 53 11.00 -5.56 -9.97
C THR A 53 11.56 -5.42 -8.55
N PHE A 54 12.79 -5.87 -8.32
CA PHE A 54 13.44 -5.74 -7.02
C PHE A 54 13.55 -4.27 -6.56
N LEU A 55 14.03 -3.39 -7.44
CA LEU A 55 14.17 -1.97 -7.14
C LEU A 55 12.82 -1.31 -6.88
N LEU A 56 11.79 -1.67 -7.64
CA LEU A 56 10.44 -1.16 -7.45
C LEU A 56 9.92 -1.47 -6.04
N ILE A 57 10.06 -2.72 -5.59
CA ILE A 57 9.70 -3.14 -4.23
C ILE A 57 10.53 -2.38 -3.20
N CYS A 58 11.86 -2.28 -3.38
CA CYS A 58 12.74 -1.56 -2.45
C CYS A 58 12.34 -0.09 -2.29
N ASN A 59 12.00 0.57 -3.39
CA ASN A 59 11.56 1.97 -3.37
C ASN A 59 10.23 2.13 -2.62
N VAL A 60 9.26 1.23 -2.80
CA VAL A 60 8.00 1.25 -2.04
C VAL A 60 8.27 1.11 -0.54
N TYR A 61 9.19 0.23 -0.14
CA TYR A 61 9.54 0.01 1.28
C TYR A 61 10.39 1.12 1.91
N SER A 62 11.04 1.95 1.09
CA SER A 62 11.99 2.96 1.58
C SER A 62 11.46 4.38 1.56
N PHE A 63 10.41 4.66 0.78
CA PHE A 63 9.83 6.01 0.71
C PHE A 63 8.31 5.95 0.82
N ASP A 64 7.75 6.55 1.87
CA ASP A 64 6.33 6.49 2.24
C ASP A 64 5.40 7.00 1.12
N ASP A 65 5.82 8.06 0.42
CA ASP A 65 5.09 8.66 -0.71
C ASP A 65 5.58 8.16 -2.07
N PHE A 66 6.19 6.96 -2.13
CA PHE A 66 6.58 6.37 -3.39
C PHE A 66 5.35 5.97 -4.21
N VAL A 67 5.13 6.69 -5.32
CA VAL A 67 4.19 6.29 -6.35
C VAL A 67 5.01 5.95 -7.59
N PRO A 68 4.97 4.69 -8.07
CA PRO A 68 5.67 4.27 -9.28
C PRO A 68 5.21 5.09 -10.49
N SER A 69 6.16 5.46 -11.36
CA SER A 69 5.84 6.02 -12.67
C SER A 69 5.35 4.93 -13.63
N PRO A 70 4.59 5.28 -14.69
CA PRO A 70 4.19 4.31 -15.71
C PRO A 70 5.37 3.58 -16.37
N ASP A 71 6.54 4.22 -16.43
CA ASP A 71 7.74 3.61 -16.99
C ASP A 71 8.35 2.55 -16.07
N GLU A 72 8.38 2.82 -14.76
CA GLU A 72 8.81 1.84 -13.76
C GLU A 72 7.88 0.61 -13.73
N LEU A 73 6.57 0.84 -13.80
CA LEU A 73 5.59 -0.25 -13.87
C LEU A 73 5.75 -1.12 -15.12
N ARG A 74 6.02 -0.52 -16.29
CA ARG A 74 6.22 -1.29 -17.54
C ARG A 74 7.50 -2.12 -17.54
N LYS A 75 8.52 -1.71 -16.79
CA LYS A 75 9.81 -2.40 -16.71
C LYS A 75 9.80 -3.57 -15.73
N ALA A 76 8.94 -3.53 -14.71
CA ALA A 76 8.84 -4.58 -13.72
C ALA A 76 8.11 -5.83 -14.28
N ASP A 77 8.51 -6.99 -13.78
CA ASP A 77 7.90 -8.28 -14.08
C ASP A 77 6.75 -8.56 -13.11
N ILE A 78 5.55 -8.73 -13.65
CA ILE A 78 4.34 -9.02 -12.88
C ILE A 78 4.47 -10.37 -12.16
N ARG A 79 5.11 -11.38 -12.77
CA ARG A 79 5.31 -12.68 -12.12
C ARG A 79 6.21 -12.54 -10.90
N GLY A 80 7.26 -11.73 -10.99
CA GLY A 80 8.11 -11.37 -9.86
C GLY A 80 7.37 -10.62 -8.73
N ILE A 81 6.46 -9.70 -9.06
CA ILE A 81 5.61 -9.02 -8.06
C ILE A 81 4.71 -10.02 -7.34
N VAL A 82 4.01 -10.89 -8.09
CA VAL A 82 3.16 -11.93 -7.49
C VAL A 82 3.97 -12.86 -6.61
N ALA A 83 5.14 -13.33 -7.06
CA ALA A 83 6.00 -14.19 -6.27
C ALA A 83 6.43 -13.52 -4.94
N TYR A 84 6.71 -12.22 -4.95
CA TYR A 84 7.02 -11.46 -3.74
C TYR A 84 5.84 -11.36 -2.76
N LEU A 85 4.62 -11.09 -3.28
CA LEU A 85 3.40 -11.04 -2.45
C LEU A 85 3.12 -12.40 -1.81
N GLN A 86 3.20 -13.49 -2.58
CA GLN A 86 3.06 -14.86 -2.06
C GLN A 86 4.11 -15.20 -0.99
N ALA A 87 5.37 -14.82 -1.21
CA ALA A 87 6.42 -14.98 -0.21
C ALA A 87 6.17 -14.14 1.06
N SER A 88 5.51 -12.98 0.91
CA SER A 88 5.09 -12.13 2.03
C SER A 88 3.93 -12.75 2.81
N HIS A 89 2.91 -13.31 2.15
CA HIS A 89 1.85 -14.07 2.79
C HIS A 89 2.41 -15.22 3.62
N ASP A 90 3.34 -16.00 3.04
CA ASP A 90 4.01 -17.09 3.73
C ASP A 90 4.77 -16.60 4.97
N PHE A 91 5.50 -15.49 4.86
CA PHE A 91 6.16 -14.86 6.01
C PHE A 91 5.15 -14.44 7.10
N TYR A 92 4.06 -13.76 6.73
CA TYR A 92 3.07 -13.31 7.70
C TYR A 92 2.44 -14.48 8.44
N LEU A 93 1.95 -15.48 7.71
CA LEU A 93 1.23 -16.61 8.29
C LEU A 93 2.15 -17.55 9.08
N LYS A 94 3.32 -17.90 8.54
CA LYS A 94 4.20 -18.92 9.11
C LYS A 94 5.25 -18.38 10.07
N THR A 95 5.51 -17.06 10.06
CA THR A 95 6.54 -16.45 10.92
C THR A 95 5.97 -15.31 11.76
N ALA A 96 5.40 -14.29 11.14
CA ALA A 96 5.09 -13.05 11.84
C ALA A 96 3.95 -13.21 12.85
N LEU A 97 2.83 -13.81 12.44
CA LEU A 97 1.67 -14.04 13.30
C LEU A 97 1.93 -15.08 14.39
N LEU A 98 2.83 -16.04 14.16
CA LEU A 98 3.26 -17.00 15.18
C LEU A 98 4.12 -16.29 16.24
N THR A 99 5.14 -15.55 15.81
CA THR A 99 6.02 -14.78 16.69
C THR A 99 5.22 -13.81 17.56
N LEU A 100 4.30 -13.05 16.96
CA LEU A 100 3.44 -12.12 17.70
C LEU A 100 2.52 -12.86 18.68
N SER A 101 2.00 -14.04 18.32
CA SER A 101 1.17 -14.86 19.21
C SER A 101 1.93 -15.30 20.46
N GLU A 102 3.15 -15.78 20.29
CA GLU A 102 3.99 -16.25 21.38
C GLU A 102 4.40 -15.09 22.29
N SER A 103 4.74 -13.94 21.70
CA SER A 103 5.08 -12.73 22.46
C SER A 103 3.88 -12.18 23.22
N ILE A 104 2.69 -12.12 22.62
CA ILE A 104 1.45 -11.78 23.34
C ILE A 104 1.19 -12.79 24.47
N GLY A 105 1.37 -14.10 24.22
CA GLY A 105 1.19 -15.14 25.22
C GLY A 105 2.08 -14.94 26.46
N ARG A 106 3.37 -14.67 26.24
CA ARG A 106 4.36 -14.39 27.29
C ARG A 106 4.10 -13.06 28.00
N MET A 107 3.72 -12.02 27.27
CA MET A 107 3.37 -10.71 27.85
C MET A 107 2.19 -10.81 28.81
N LEU A 108 1.19 -11.63 28.46
CA LEU A 108 -0.03 -11.77 29.24
C LEU A 108 0.08 -12.75 30.41
N GLU A 109 1.17 -13.49 30.57
CA GLU A 109 1.35 -14.49 31.64
C GLU A 109 0.94 -14.02 33.05
N PRO A 110 1.32 -12.81 33.53
CA PRO A 110 0.93 -12.32 34.86
C PRO A 110 -0.52 -11.82 34.95
N CYS A 111 -1.23 -11.65 33.83
CA CYS A 111 -2.61 -11.13 33.83
C CYS A 111 -3.65 -12.13 34.37
N GLU A 112 -4.76 -11.59 34.85
CA GLU A 112 -5.98 -12.36 35.11
C GLU A 112 -6.52 -13.03 33.83
N GLU A 113 -7.14 -14.21 33.97
CA GLU A 113 -7.58 -15.03 32.83
C GLU A 113 -8.66 -14.35 31.98
N SER A 114 -9.53 -13.55 32.58
CA SER A 114 -10.54 -12.77 31.88
C SER A 114 -9.91 -11.81 30.86
N ARG A 115 -8.84 -11.10 31.25
CA ARG A 115 -8.10 -10.16 30.39
C ARG A 115 -7.30 -10.89 29.33
N LYS A 116 -6.62 -11.98 29.70
CA LYS A 116 -5.93 -12.88 28.76
C LYS A 116 -6.87 -13.29 27.63
N ASN A 117 -8.09 -13.70 27.97
CA ASN A 117 -9.08 -14.17 27.00
C ASN A 117 -9.55 -13.08 26.05
N ILE A 118 -9.73 -11.84 26.51
CA ILE A 118 -10.13 -10.72 25.65
C ILE A 118 -9.07 -10.45 24.59
N ILE A 119 -7.81 -10.31 24.98
CA ILE A 119 -6.70 -9.99 24.06
C ILE A 119 -6.44 -11.15 23.11
N ARG A 120 -6.43 -12.38 23.62
CA ARG A 120 -6.28 -13.59 22.79
C ARG A 120 -7.40 -13.73 21.77
N LYS A 121 -8.66 -13.48 22.17
CA LYS A 121 -9.82 -13.55 21.28
C LYS A 121 -9.72 -12.49 20.18
N PHE A 122 -9.42 -11.24 20.54
CA PHE A 122 -9.25 -10.16 19.57
C PHE A 122 -8.17 -10.51 18.53
N PHE A 123 -7.01 -10.98 18.98
CA PHE A 123 -5.93 -11.35 18.09
C PHE A 123 -6.26 -12.59 17.24
N ALA A 124 -6.98 -13.57 17.78
CA ALA A 124 -7.42 -14.74 17.03
C ALA A 124 -8.42 -14.36 15.92
N GLU A 125 -9.37 -13.46 16.19
CA GLU A 125 -10.30 -12.94 15.18
C GLU A 125 -9.57 -12.20 14.07
N TYR A 126 -8.58 -11.38 14.42
CA TYR A 126 -7.71 -10.71 13.45
C TYR A 126 -6.97 -11.72 12.54
N LYS A 127 -6.38 -12.77 13.11
CA LYS A 127 -5.70 -13.81 12.32
C LYS A 127 -6.62 -14.45 11.29
N VAL A 128 -7.82 -14.86 11.71
CA VAL A 128 -8.79 -15.51 10.83
C VAL A 128 -9.20 -14.61 9.67
N GLU A 129 -9.36 -13.31 9.90
CA GLU A 129 -9.68 -12.37 8.82
C GLU A 129 -8.53 -12.15 7.85
N LEU A 130 -7.30 -12.02 8.37
CA LEU A 130 -6.11 -11.89 7.54
C LEU A 130 -5.85 -13.15 6.70
N GLU A 131 -6.03 -14.34 7.29
CA GLU A 131 -5.93 -15.63 6.59
C GLU A 131 -6.94 -15.73 5.44
N LYS A 132 -8.21 -15.37 5.68
CA LYS A 132 -9.25 -15.37 4.63
C LYS A 132 -8.93 -14.40 3.50
N HIS A 133 -8.35 -13.26 3.84
CA HIS A 133 -7.95 -12.26 2.85
C HIS A 133 -6.82 -12.80 1.95
N PHE A 134 -5.76 -13.35 2.52
CA PHE A 134 -4.69 -13.97 1.74
C PHE A 134 -5.17 -15.19 0.96
N GLU A 135 -6.03 -16.03 1.54
CA GLU A 135 -6.62 -17.17 0.83
C GLU A 135 -7.40 -16.73 -0.42
N TYR A 136 -8.17 -15.65 -0.31
CA TYR A 136 -8.88 -15.08 -1.47
C TYR A 136 -7.91 -14.66 -2.57
N GLU A 137 -6.77 -14.05 -2.23
CA GLU A 137 -5.76 -13.68 -3.21
C GLU A 137 -5.10 -14.89 -3.88
N GLU A 138 -4.65 -15.84 -3.08
CA GLU A 138 -3.97 -17.06 -3.54
C GLU A 138 -4.87 -17.92 -4.43
N VAL A 139 -6.17 -17.99 -4.12
CA VAL A 139 -7.12 -18.88 -4.81
C VAL A 139 -7.85 -18.18 -5.96
N LYS A 140 -8.02 -16.86 -5.92
CA LYS A 140 -8.77 -16.10 -6.92
C LYS A 140 -7.93 -15.09 -7.69
N VAL A 141 -7.25 -14.19 -6.98
CA VAL A 141 -6.61 -13.02 -7.61
C VAL A 141 -5.34 -13.41 -8.35
N PHE A 142 -4.39 -14.09 -7.72
CA PHE A 142 -3.13 -14.46 -8.36
C PHE A 142 -3.31 -15.47 -9.52
N PRO A 143 -4.18 -16.50 -9.42
CA PRO A 143 -4.48 -17.34 -10.56
C PRO A 143 -5.08 -16.58 -11.74
N TYR A 144 -5.94 -15.59 -11.47
CA TYR A 144 -6.47 -14.69 -12.50
C TYR A 144 -5.36 -13.85 -13.15
N VAL A 145 -4.47 -13.26 -12.36
CA VAL A 145 -3.32 -12.49 -12.86
C VAL A 145 -2.44 -13.35 -13.78
N VAL A 146 -2.12 -14.57 -13.36
CA VAL A 146 -1.32 -15.49 -14.18
C VAL A 146 -2.04 -15.88 -15.48
N ALA A 147 -3.35 -16.14 -15.43
CA ALA A 147 -4.15 -16.44 -16.61
C ALA A 147 -4.16 -15.28 -17.62
N LEU A 148 -4.24 -14.04 -17.12
CA LEU A 148 -4.18 -12.83 -17.94
C LEU A 148 -2.83 -12.66 -18.64
N ILE A 149 -1.72 -12.90 -17.93
CA ILE A 149 -0.36 -12.87 -18.49
C ILE A 149 -0.20 -13.93 -19.59
N ASP A 150 -0.74 -15.13 -19.35
CA ASP A 150 -0.72 -16.25 -20.30
C ASP A 150 -1.68 -16.07 -21.49
N ARG A 151 -2.43 -14.97 -21.55
CA ARG A 151 -3.47 -14.70 -22.57
C ARG A 151 -4.54 -15.81 -22.67
N LYS A 152 -4.83 -16.46 -21.55
CA LYS A 152 -5.97 -17.39 -21.44
C LYS A 152 -7.27 -16.57 -21.34
N GLU A 153 -8.41 -17.18 -21.70
CA GLU A 153 -9.72 -16.50 -21.71
C GLU A 153 -9.92 -15.64 -20.47
N HIS A 154 -10.44 -14.42 -20.66
CA HIS A 154 -10.74 -13.49 -19.59
C HIS A 154 -11.89 -14.04 -18.73
N PRO A 155 -11.62 -14.45 -17.48
CA PRO A 155 -12.70 -14.81 -16.56
C PRO A 155 -13.61 -13.58 -16.34
N ALA A 156 -14.85 -13.77 -15.89
CA ALA A 156 -15.77 -12.68 -15.54
C ALA A 156 -15.30 -11.76 -14.37
N PHE A 157 -14.05 -11.95 -13.92
CA PHE A 157 -13.38 -11.22 -12.87
C PHE A 157 -12.59 -10.04 -13.46
N SER A 158 -12.56 -8.92 -12.74
CA SER A 158 -11.69 -7.79 -13.05
C SER A 158 -10.94 -7.38 -11.80
N ILE A 159 -9.69 -6.93 -11.98
CA ILE A 159 -8.85 -6.46 -10.89
C ILE A 159 -9.47 -5.27 -10.14
N ARG A 160 -10.40 -4.52 -10.74
CA ARG A 160 -11.15 -3.46 -10.03
C ARG A 160 -12.07 -3.98 -8.93
N GLN A 161 -12.39 -5.27 -8.94
CA GLN A 161 -13.17 -5.91 -7.86
C GLN A 161 -12.29 -6.20 -6.63
N PHE A 162 -10.97 -6.19 -6.77
CA PHE A 162 -9.99 -6.49 -5.72
C PHE A 162 -9.82 -5.35 -4.69
N GLU A 163 -9.81 -4.08 -5.14
CA GLU A 163 -9.48 -2.89 -4.31
C GLU A 163 -10.35 -2.66 -3.05
N LYS A 164 -11.45 -3.41 -2.84
CA LYS A 164 -12.46 -3.08 -1.83
C LYS A 164 -12.16 -3.54 -0.40
N HIS A 165 -11.05 -4.23 -0.13
CA HIS A 165 -10.94 -5.03 1.11
C HIS A 165 -9.77 -4.72 2.07
N HIS A 166 -8.75 -3.93 1.70
CA HIS A 166 -7.49 -3.86 2.48
C HIS A 166 -7.51 -2.95 3.72
N SER A 167 -8.35 -1.91 3.78
CA SER A 167 -8.26 -0.90 4.85
C SER A 167 -8.61 -1.42 6.26
N ASN A 168 -9.50 -2.40 6.35
CA ASN A 168 -10.04 -2.88 7.62
C ASN A 168 -9.01 -3.69 8.45
N LEU A 169 -8.06 -4.35 7.79
CA LEU A 169 -7.07 -5.21 8.46
C LEU A 169 -6.03 -4.38 9.24
N LEU A 170 -5.59 -3.26 8.67
CA LEU A 170 -4.61 -2.37 9.31
C LEU A 170 -5.19 -1.62 10.52
N GLU A 171 -6.49 -1.33 10.49
CA GLU A 171 -7.21 -0.70 11.61
C GLU A 171 -7.22 -1.63 12.83
N LYS A 172 -7.53 -2.92 12.64
CA LYS A 172 -7.57 -3.91 13.74
C LYS A 172 -6.22 -4.12 14.44
N LEU A 173 -5.11 -4.11 13.71
CA LEU A 173 -3.78 -4.10 14.35
C LEU A 173 -3.54 -2.82 15.16
N GLY A 174 -4.01 -1.68 14.64
CA GLY A 174 -4.00 -0.42 15.36
C GLY A 174 -4.76 -0.49 16.67
N ASP A 175 -5.96 -1.07 16.65
CA ASP A 175 -6.82 -1.27 17.81
C ASP A 175 -6.18 -2.20 18.84
N LEU A 176 -5.57 -3.31 18.42
CA LEU A 176 -4.84 -4.22 19.32
C LEU A 176 -3.68 -3.50 20.02
N LYS A 177 -2.90 -2.73 19.26
CA LYS A 177 -1.80 -1.93 19.79
C LYS A 177 -2.32 -0.89 20.78
N ASP A 178 -3.37 -0.15 20.44
CA ASP A 178 -4.00 0.83 21.32
C ASP A 178 -4.57 0.19 22.59
N LEU A 179 -5.17 -1.00 22.47
CA LEU A 179 -5.70 -1.76 23.60
C LEU A 179 -4.59 -2.14 24.58
N ILE A 180 -3.46 -2.64 24.06
CA ILE A 180 -2.29 -2.97 24.87
C ILE A 180 -1.71 -1.71 25.53
N MET A 181 -1.55 -0.62 24.79
CA MET A 181 -0.98 0.62 25.34
C MET A 181 -1.83 1.26 26.45
N LYS A 182 -3.17 1.20 26.31
CA LYS A 182 -4.10 1.94 27.19
C LYS A 182 -4.61 1.13 28.36
N TYR A 183 -4.77 -0.19 28.19
CA TYR A 183 -5.52 -1.02 29.14
C TYR A 183 -4.74 -2.22 29.68
N LEU A 184 -3.49 -2.44 29.24
CA LEU A 184 -2.67 -3.51 29.81
C LEU A 184 -2.16 -3.07 31.20
N PRO A 185 -2.24 -3.96 32.22
CA PRO A 185 -2.06 -3.54 33.59
C PRO A 185 -0.56 -3.55 33.99
N GLN A 186 -0.22 -2.85 35.08
CA GLN A 186 1.16 -2.58 35.49
C GLN A 186 1.94 -3.84 35.92
N GLU A 187 1.27 -4.97 36.17
CA GLU A 187 1.91 -6.22 36.56
C GLU A 187 2.61 -6.91 35.39
N CYS A 188 2.34 -6.48 34.15
CA CYS A 188 3.07 -6.95 32.98
C CYS A 188 4.48 -6.35 32.94
N GLU A 189 5.48 -7.20 32.64
CA GLU A 189 6.87 -6.76 32.50
C GLU A 189 7.00 -5.76 31.34
N ALA A 190 7.54 -4.57 31.62
CA ALA A 190 7.66 -3.48 30.67
C ALA A 190 8.40 -3.88 29.38
N ASP A 191 9.46 -4.70 29.48
CA ASP A 191 10.22 -5.18 28.33
C ASP A 191 9.35 -6.04 27.40
N ARG A 192 8.51 -6.93 27.95
CA ARG A 192 7.59 -7.76 27.15
C ARG A 192 6.52 -6.93 26.44
N ILE A 193 6.03 -5.87 27.09
CA ILE A 193 5.10 -4.92 26.48
C ILE A 193 5.81 -4.18 25.34
N GLY A 194 7.03 -3.69 25.59
CA GLY A 194 7.85 -3.00 24.61
C GLY A 194 8.13 -3.85 23.37
N ASP A 195 8.45 -5.13 23.55
CA ASP A 195 8.68 -6.08 22.45
C ASP A 195 7.42 -6.29 21.61
N VAL A 196 6.27 -6.55 22.25
CA VAL A 196 4.99 -6.74 21.54
C VAL A 196 4.58 -5.48 20.78
N LEU A 197 4.69 -4.30 21.42
CA LEU A 197 4.34 -3.03 20.78
C LEU A 197 5.27 -2.73 19.60
N SER A 198 6.58 -2.86 19.79
CA SER A 198 7.57 -2.70 18.71
C SER A 198 7.27 -3.61 17.52
N TYR A 199 6.92 -4.86 17.80
CA TYR A 199 6.56 -5.83 16.76
C TYR A 199 5.24 -5.50 16.06
N LEU A 200 4.23 -5.00 16.80
CA LEU A 200 2.97 -4.52 16.22
C LEU A 200 3.17 -3.31 15.31
N TYR A 201 4.00 -2.35 15.71
CA TYR A 201 4.37 -1.21 14.86
C TYR A 201 5.04 -1.66 13.57
N PHE A 202 6.01 -2.57 13.69
CA PHE A 202 6.66 -3.17 12.54
C PHE A 202 5.66 -3.89 11.62
N LEU A 203 4.88 -4.82 12.15
CA LEU A 203 3.97 -5.64 11.34
C LEU A 203 2.92 -4.79 10.62
N LYS A 204 2.43 -3.75 11.30
CA LYS A 204 1.50 -2.78 10.71
C LYS A 204 2.13 -2.02 9.55
N ASP A 205 3.35 -1.50 9.72
CA ASP A 205 4.07 -0.79 8.64
C ASP A 205 4.35 -1.74 7.47
N ASP A 206 4.82 -2.96 7.74
CA ASP A 206 5.15 -3.94 6.72
C ASP A 206 3.92 -4.35 5.89
N LEU A 207 2.77 -4.59 6.54
CA LEU A 207 1.50 -4.85 5.86
C LEU A 207 1.00 -3.61 5.09
N ALA A 208 1.23 -2.41 5.58
CA ALA A 208 0.87 -1.19 4.83
C ALA A 208 1.69 -1.07 3.54
N ARG A 209 2.98 -1.45 3.56
CA ARG A 209 3.81 -1.52 2.35
C ARG A 209 3.36 -2.61 1.40
N HIS A 210 2.96 -3.77 1.93
CA HIS A 210 2.37 -4.86 1.16
C HIS A 210 1.14 -4.41 0.39
N THR A 211 0.17 -3.80 1.09
CA THR A 211 -1.02 -3.20 0.47
C THR A 211 -0.67 -2.12 -0.54
N SER A 212 0.40 -1.34 -0.30
CA SER A 212 0.86 -0.37 -1.30
C SER A 212 1.38 -1.03 -2.59
N ILE A 213 2.02 -2.20 -2.50
CA ILE A 213 2.44 -2.97 -3.68
C ILE A 213 1.21 -3.51 -4.42
N GLU A 214 0.21 -4.03 -3.72
CA GLU A 214 -1.06 -4.41 -4.35
C GLU A 214 -1.71 -3.23 -5.08
N ASP A 215 -2.01 -2.15 -4.34
CA ASP A 215 -2.85 -1.04 -4.80
C ASP A 215 -2.14 -0.12 -5.81
N ASN A 216 -0.83 0.12 -5.64
CA ASN A 216 -0.07 1.09 -6.43
C ASN A 216 0.88 0.45 -7.45
N VAL A 217 1.11 -0.87 -7.40
CA VAL A 217 1.94 -1.60 -8.36
C VAL A 217 1.12 -2.64 -9.12
N LEU A 218 0.65 -3.68 -8.45
CA LEU A 218 0.00 -4.82 -9.11
C LEU A 218 -1.30 -4.39 -9.79
N VAL A 219 -2.21 -3.72 -9.08
CA VAL A 219 -3.51 -3.30 -9.62
C VAL A 219 -3.36 -2.42 -10.87
N PRO A 220 -2.53 -1.35 -10.88
CA PRO A 220 -2.28 -0.56 -12.08
C PRO A 220 -1.69 -1.36 -13.25
N MET A 221 -0.76 -2.29 -12.99
CA MET A 221 -0.16 -3.14 -14.03
C MET A 221 -1.21 -4.05 -14.67
N ILE A 222 -2.05 -4.69 -13.86
CA ILE A 222 -3.10 -5.59 -14.35
C ILE A 222 -4.21 -4.81 -15.05
N ALA A 223 -4.61 -3.66 -14.51
CA ALA A 223 -5.60 -2.80 -15.16
C ALA A 223 -5.12 -2.29 -16.53
N ASP A 224 -3.82 -2.09 -16.73
CA ASP A 224 -3.24 -1.78 -18.04
C ASP A 224 -3.27 -2.97 -18.99
N LEU A 225 -2.91 -4.17 -18.49
CA LEU A 225 -3.04 -5.40 -19.27
C LEU A 225 -4.47 -5.71 -19.69
N GLU A 226 -5.45 -5.54 -18.79
CA GLU A 226 -6.88 -5.69 -19.10
C GLU A 226 -7.28 -4.77 -20.27
N ARG A 227 -6.87 -3.50 -20.25
CA ARG A 227 -7.17 -2.54 -21.34
C ARG A 227 -6.52 -2.93 -22.66
N ASN A 228 -5.27 -3.40 -22.62
CA ASN A 228 -4.51 -3.77 -23.81
C ASN A 228 -4.91 -5.14 -24.38
N GLY A 229 -5.50 -6.02 -23.57
CA GLY A 229 -6.07 -7.32 -23.99
C GLY A 229 -7.46 -7.24 -24.64
N LEU A 230 -8.22 -6.16 -24.37
CA LEU A 230 -9.57 -5.93 -24.92
C LEU A 230 -9.63 -5.58 -26.42
N VAL A 231 -8.52 -5.59 -27.16
CA VAL A 231 -8.49 -5.31 -28.61
C VAL A 231 -8.88 -6.54 -29.45
N ALA A 232 -9.17 -7.69 -28.84
CA ALA A 232 -9.53 -8.93 -29.55
C ALA A 232 -10.72 -9.68 -28.95
N SER A 233 -11.88 -9.02 -28.79
CA SER A 233 -13.19 -9.69 -28.96
C SER A 233 -14.34 -8.68 -29.02
N GLY A 234 -15.25 -8.96 -29.94
CA GLY A 234 -16.38 -8.15 -30.42
C GLY A 234 -17.11 -7.23 -29.45
N SER A 235 -17.26 -5.98 -29.92
CA SER A 235 -18.40 -5.06 -29.75
C SER A 235 -19.18 -5.08 -28.42
N ILE A 236 -19.10 -3.99 -27.66
CA ILE A 236 -20.24 -3.13 -27.29
C ILE A 236 -19.72 -1.73 -26.90
N SER A 237 -20.24 -0.74 -27.63
CA SER A 237 -20.32 0.70 -27.38
C SER A 237 -19.15 1.43 -26.71
N SER A 238 -18.44 2.18 -27.55
CA SER A 238 -17.61 3.34 -27.25
C SER A 238 -18.29 4.35 -26.30
N LYS A 239 -17.54 4.82 -25.30
CA LYS A 239 -17.33 6.26 -25.11
C LYS A 239 -15.85 6.48 -24.81
N THR A 240 -15.17 7.04 -25.80
CA THR A 240 -13.80 7.55 -25.79
C THR A 240 -13.61 8.55 -24.64
N ALA A 241 -12.65 8.29 -23.74
CA ALA A 241 -12.15 9.30 -22.81
C ALA A 241 -10.99 10.03 -23.47
N ALA A 242 -11.29 11.19 -24.05
CA ALA A 242 -10.29 12.20 -24.35
C ALA A 242 -9.73 12.76 -23.04
N GLU A 243 -8.49 13.24 -23.08
CA GLU A 243 -7.80 13.95 -22.01
C GLU A 243 -8.61 15.19 -21.59
N GLU A 244 -9.47 15.07 -20.58
CA GLU A 244 -10.33 16.17 -20.14
C GLU A 244 -9.79 16.88 -18.91
N ALA A 245 -9.82 18.21 -19.01
CA ALA A 245 -9.64 19.19 -17.93
C ALA A 245 -10.45 18.84 -16.66
N LEU A 246 -10.21 19.59 -15.58
CA LEU A 246 -11.04 19.48 -14.39
C LEU A 246 -12.51 19.73 -14.76
N SER A 247 -13.38 18.80 -14.39
CA SER A 247 -14.82 18.98 -14.44
C SER A 247 -15.24 20.13 -13.52
N ASP A 248 -16.40 20.73 -13.75
CA ASP A 248 -16.87 21.85 -12.91
C ASP A 248 -17.01 21.46 -11.45
N ARG A 249 -17.40 20.20 -11.18
CA ARG A 249 -17.44 19.64 -9.83
C ARG A 249 -16.07 19.52 -9.16
N GLU A 250 -15.06 19.18 -9.94
CA GLU A 250 -13.67 19.10 -9.47
C GLU A 250 -13.10 20.50 -9.22
N LYS A 251 -13.49 21.52 -10.01
CA LYS A 251 -13.12 22.92 -9.76
C LYS A 251 -13.73 23.43 -8.45
N GLU A 252 -15.01 23.16 -8.19
CA GLU A 252 -15.69 23.53 -6.93
C GLU A 252 -15.03 22.93 -5.69
N ILE A 253 -14.66 21.64 -5.78
CA ILE A 253 -13.99 20.93 -4.69
C ILE A 253 -12.56 21.44 -4.51
N LEU A 254 -11.84 21.69 -5.60
CA LEU A 254 -10.51 22.30 -5.57
C LEU A 254 -10.55 23.69 -4.91
N THR A 255 -11.55 24.51 -5.21
CA THR A 255 -11.74 25.82 -4.59
C THR A 255 -11.91 25.72 -3.07
N CYS A 256 -12.65 24.73 -2.58
CA CYS A 256 -12.84 24.53 -1.14
C CYS A 256 -11.56 24.02 -0.46
N VAL A 257 -10.81 23.13 -1.11
CA VAL A 257 -9.51 22.65 -0.61
C VAL A 257 -8.50 23.79 -0.53
N ALA A 258 -8.46 24.66 -1.53
CA ALA A 258 -7.54 25.78 -1.58
C ALA A 258 -7.87 26.89 -0.55
N ARG A 259 -9.12 26.94 -0.06
CA ARG A 259 -9.55 27.76 1.08
C ARG A 259 -9.33 27.11 2.45
N GLY A 260 -8.65 25.96 2.50
CA GLY A 260 -8.32 25.29 3.76
C GLY A 260 -9.44 24.45 4.38
N MET A 261 -10.56 24.24 3.66
CA MET A 261 -11.67 23.43 4.19
C MET A 261 -11.27 21.95 4.34
N LEU A 262 -11.71 21.33 5.44
CA LEU A 262 -11.54 19.92 5.72
C LEU A 262 -12.50 19.08 4.87
N ASN A 263 -12.15 17.81 4.62
CA ASN A 263 -12.98 16.89 3.81
C ASN A 263 -14.43 16.77 4.32
N LYS A 264 -14.60 16.86 5.64
CA LYS A 264 -15.91 16.83 6.30
C LYS A 264 -16.74 18.08 5.99
N GLU A 265 -16.14 19.26 6.07
CA GLU A 265 -16.81 20.54 5.79
C GLU A 265 -17.20 20.68 4.31
N ILE A 266 -16.35 20.16 3.41
CA ILE A 266 -16.65 20.11 1.97
C ILE A 266 -17.81 19.14 1.70
N ALA A 267 -17.83 17.99 2.39
CA ALA A 267 -18.89 17.00 2.26
C ALA A 267 -20.24 17.58 2.70
N ASP A 268 -20.26 18.25 3.87
CA ASP A 268 -21.45 18.89 4.42
C ASP A 268 -21.95 20.04 3.53
N ARG A 269 -21.05 20.85 2.96
CA ARG A 269 -21.39 21.97 2.06
C ARG A 269 -22.08 21.53 0.78
N PHE A 270 -21.72 20.37 0.28
CA PHE A 270 -22.15 19.87 -1.02
C PHE A 270 -23.14 18.70 -0.93
N SER A 271 -23.61 18.36 0.28
CA SER A 271 -24.44 17.18 0.56
C SER A 271 -23.87 15.89 -0.04
N LEU A 272 -22.54 15.72 0.06
CA LEU A 272 -21.79 14.57 -0.43
C LEU A 272 -21.32 13.70 0.74
N SER A 273 -20.97 12.44 0.46
CA SER A 273 -20.20 11.66 1.42
C SER A 273 -18.74 12.16 1.48
N ILE A 274 -18.09 12.02 2.65
CA ILE A 274 -16.66 12.32 2.81
C ILE A 274 -15.81 11.53 1.80
N HIS A 275 -16.19 10.28 1.50
CA HIS A 275 -15.52 9.43 0.52
C HIS A 275 -15.66 9.95 -0.92
N THR A 276 -16.78 10.59 -1.25
CA THR A 276 -16.98 11.25 -2.56
C THR A 276 -16.04 12.45 -2.71
N VAL A 277 -15.87 13.26 -1.65
CA VAL A 277 -14.92 14.38 -1.64
C VAL A 277 -13.48 13.90 -1.78
N ILE A 278 -13.09 12.84 -1.05
CA ILE A 278 -11.76 12.23 -1.16
C ILE A 278 -11.50 11.73 -2.58
N THR A 279 -12.50 11.09 -3.21
CA THR A 279 -12.42 10.61 -4.59
C THR A 279 -12.23 11.76 -5.57
N HIS A 280 -12.99 12.85 -5.44
CA HIS A 280 -12.79 14.04 -6.26
C HIS A 280 -11.42 14.68 -6.05
N ARG A 281 -10.92 14.76 -4.81
CA ARG A 281 -9.56 15.25 -4.53
C ARG A 281 -8.49 14.38 -5.20
N LYS A 282 -8.63 13.05 -5.13
CA LYS A 282 -7.74 12.11 -5.84
C LYS A 282 -7.80 12.33 -7.36
N ASN A 283 -8.98 12.54 -7.93
CA ASN A 283 -9.15 12.80 -9.35
C ASN A 283 -8.55 14.15 -9.78
N ILE A 284 -8.76 15.20 -8.97
CA ILE A 284 -8.14 16.52 -9.16
C ILE A 284 -6.63 16.38 -9.19
N THR A 285 -6.04 15.80 -8.13
CA THR A 285 -4.60 15.57 -8.02
C THR A 285 -4.05 14.71 -9.16
N ARG A 286 -4.79 13.70 -9.61
CA ARG A 286 -4.41 12.87 -10.77
C ARG A 286 -4.43 13.68 -12.07
N LYS A 287 -5.43 14.54 -12.28
CA LYS A 287 -5.58 15.35 -13.50
C LYS A 287 -4.57 16.50 -13.59
N ILE A 288 -4.21 17.13 -12.48
CA ILE A 288 -3.31 18.32 -12.48
C ILE A 288 -1.89 18.01 -11.99
N GLY A 289 -1.63 16.81 -11.47
CA GLY A 289 -0.30 16.36 -11.02
C GLY A 289 0.17 16.97 -9.70
N ILE A 290 -0.68 17.71 -8.98
CA ILE A 290 -0.34 18.41 -7.75
C ILE A 290 -0.98 17.75 -6.54
N LYS A 291 -0.14 17.35 -5.57
CA LYS A 291 -0.55 16.58 -4.38
C LYS A 291 -0.68 17.43 -3.11
N THR A 292 -0.01 18.58 -3.05
CA THR A 292 0.04 19.41 -1.84
C THR A 292 -1.08 20.46 -1.85
N VAL A 293 -1.70 20.72 -0.70
CA VAL A 293 -2.74 21.76 -0.58
C VAL A 293 -2.20 23.12 -1.03
N ALA A 294 -0.99 23.50 -0.61
CA ALA A 294 -0.34 24.73 -1.06
C ALA A 294 -0.17 24.81 -2.59
N GLY A 295 0.21 23.70 -3.23
CA GLY A 295 0.32 23.64 -4.69
C GLY A 295 -1.05 23.72 -5.38
N LEU A 296 -2.07 23.06 -4.80
CA LEU A 296 -3.45 23.14 -5.27
C LEU A 296 -4.00 24.57 -5.17
N THR A 297 -3.66 25.30 -4.11
CA THR A 297 -4.00 26.72 -3.93
C THR A 297 -3.33 27.60 -4.98
N VAL A 298 -2.02 27.43 -5.22
CA VAL A 298 -1.31 28.17 -6.28
C VAL A 298 -1.92 27.88 -7.65
N TYR A 299 -2.23 26.63 -7.95
CA TYR A 299 -2.89 26.25 -9.20
C TYR A 299 -4.27 26.90 -9.34
N ALA A 300 -5.07 26.94 -8.26
CA ALA A 300 -6.39 27.56 -8.27
C ALA A 300 -6.33 29.08 -8.50
N ILE A 301 -5.33 29.77 -7.96
CA ILE A 301 -5.10 31.21 -8.19
C ILE A 301 -4.67 31.47 -9.64
N LEU A 302 -3.69 30.71 -10.15
CA LEU A 302 -3.16 30.89 -11.51
C LEU A 302 -4.19 30.64 -12.61
N ASN A 303 -5.20 29.80 -12.34
CA ASN A 303 -6.29 29.50 -13.26
C ASN A 303 -7.57 30.33 -12.98
N GLY A 304 -7.50 31.34 -12.11
CA GLY A 304 -8.63 32.24 -11.82
C GLY A 304 -9.81 31.60 -11.10
N LEU A 305 -9.62 30.44 -10.46
CA LEU A 305 -10.66 29.75 -9.67
C LEU A 305 -10.87 30.38 -8.29
N ILE A 306 -9.87 31.16 -7.82
CA ILE A 306 -9.86 31.88 -6.54
C ILE A 306 -9.21 33.24 -6.73
N ASP A 307 -9.81 34.30 -6.17
CA ASP A 307 -9.18 35.60 -6.03
C ASP A 307 -8.22 35.59 -4.83
N ILE A 308 -7.00 36.11 -5.03
CA ILE A 308 -5.95 36.19 -4.00
C ILE A 308 -6.42 36.95 -2.75
N ASN A 309 -7.40 37.84 -2.89
CA ASN A 309 -7.99 38.60 -1.78
C ASN A 309 -9.00 37.81 -0.95
N SER A 310 -9.40 36.60 -1.38
CA SER A 310 -10.42 35.76 -0.72
C SER A 310 -9.84 34.65 0.16
N ILE A 311 -8.51 34.62 0.34
CA ILE A 311 -7.81 33.66 1.18
C ILE A 311 -7.53 34.36 2.51
N GLU A 312 -8.48 34.31 3.45
CA GLU A 312 -8.24 34.77 4.83
C GLU A 312 -7.16 33.88 5.48
N GLN A 313 -6.12 34.52 6.02
CA GLN A 313 -5.05 33.85 6.76
C GLN A 313 -5.57 33.36 8.12
N PRO A 314 -5.11 32.21 8.63
CA PRO A 314 -5.19 31.93 10.06
C PRO A 314 -4.27 32.87 10.87
#